data_AF-A0A959RXK8-F1
#
_entry.id   AF-A0A959RXK8-F1
#
_cell.length_a   1.000
_cell.length_b   1.000
_cell.length_c   1.000
_cell.angle_alpha   90.00
_cell.angle_beta   90.00
_cell.angle_gamma   90.00
#
_symmetry.space_group_name_H-M   'P 1'
#
loop_
_entity.id
_entity.type
_entity.pdbx_description
1 polymer ?
#
loop_
_entity_poly.entity_id
_entity_poly.type
_entity_poly.pdbx_seq_one_letter_code
_entity_poly.pdbx_strand_id
1 'polypeptide(L)'
;MYKVEISTSNTNISDYNNTQLICSYYFVKKTFNHLYKTKLRTLSKQEKKAIIYDISLFETIKQKKYILRCLTPQKWLENWNVFNGITDEIRKRELSIKSLDFN
;
A
#
# COMPACT_ATOMS: atom_id res chain seq x y z
N MET A 1 11.72 32.91 -21.11
CA MET A 1 11.64 31.59 -20.46
C MET A 1 13.08 31.12 -20.24
N TYR A 2 13.58 31.15 -19.00
CA TYR A 2 14.98 30.82 -18.73
C TYR A 2 15.17 29.31 -18.76
N LYS A 3 15.93 28.83 -19.75
CA LYS A 3 16.34 27.42 -19.88
C LYS A 3 17.51 27.21 -18.92
N VAL A 4 17.27 26.55 -17.79
CA VAL A 4 18.32 26.17 -16.85
C VAL A 4 18.88 24.84 -17.33
N GLU A 5 20.05 24.88 -17.98
CA GLU A 5 20.79 23.69 -18.37
C GLU A 5 21.49 23.14 -17.12
N ILE A 6 21.17 21.90 -16.74
CA ILE A 6 21.77 21.23 -15.59
C ILE A 6 23.06 20.58 -16.08
N SER A 7 24.17 21.32 -16.01
CA SER A 7 25.51 20.73 -16.16
C SER A 7 25.92 20.06 -14.85
N THR A 8 26.36 18.81 -14.90
CA THR A 8 26.91 18.05 -13.76
C THR A 8 28.35 18.46 -13.42
N SER A 9 28.74 19.70 -13.73
CA SER A 9 30.04 20.24 -13.41
C SER A 9 30.16 20.51 -11.91
N ASN A 10 31.30 20.15 -11.30
CA ASN A 10 31.70 20.56 -9.94
C ASN A 10 31.96 22.09 -9.89
N THR A 11 30.94 22.90 -10.17
CA THR A 11 31.01 24.35 -10.11
C THR A 11 30.79 24.81 -8.67
N ASN A 12 31.63 25.73 -8.21
CA ASN A 12 31.54 26.25 -6.86
C ASN A 12 30.30 27.14 -6.72
N ILE A 13 29.65 27.11 -5.55
CA ILE A 13 28.41 27.88 -5.30
C ILE A 13 28.65 29.40 -5.46
N SER A 14 29.89 29.85 -5.25
CA SER A 14 30.34 31.23 -5.45
C SER A 14 30.22 31.75 -6.87
N ASP A 15 30.14 30.86 -7.86
CA ASP A 15 30.18 31.23 -9.29
C ASP A 15 28.77 31.59 -9.82
N TYR A 16 27.73 31.39 -9.02
CA TYR A 16 26.35 31.65 -9.39
C TYR A 16 25.85 33.01 -8.89
N ASN A 17 25.10 33.70 -9.75
CA ASN A 17 24.41 34.93 -9.35
C ASN A 17 23.23 34.61 -8.42
N ASN A 18 22.89 35.52 -7.51
CA ASN A 18 21.78 35.42 -6.57
C ASN A 18 20.45 35.05 -7.25
N THR A 19 20.19 35.59 -8.45
CA THR A 19 18.98 35.25 -9.23
C THR A 19 18.97 33.79 -9.68
N GLN A 20 20.11 33.26 -10.11
CA GLN A 20 20.25 31.85 -10.49
C GLN A 20 20.04 30.95 -9.27
N LEU A 21 20.61 31.30 -8.12
CA LEU A 21 20.42 30.56 -6.86
C LEU A 21 18.96 30.52 -6.43
N ILE A 22 18.25 31.65 -6.50
CA ILE A 22 16.81 31.74 -6.18
C ILE A 22 15.98 30.89 -7.15
N CYS A 23 16.26 30.97 -8.46
CA CYS A 23 15.57 30.17 -9.47
C CYS A 23 15.80 28.66 -9.24
N SER A 24 17.03 28.26 -8.93
CA SER A 24 17.39 26.87 -8.61
C SER A 24 16.67 26.38 -7.36
N TYR A 25 16.59 27.19 -6.30
CA TYR A 25 15.84 26.85 -5.09
C TYR A 25 14.35 26.62 -5.38
N TYR A 26 13.72 27.53 -6.12
CA TYR A 26 12.32 27.39 -6.51
C TYR A 26 12.08 26.16 -7.38
N PHE A 27 12.97 25.88 -8.31
CA PHE A 27 12.92 24.70 -9.16
C PHE A 27 12.99 23.44 -8.30
N VAL A 28 14.03 23.29 -7.47
CA VAL A 28 14.24 22.12 -6.59
C VAL A 28 13.03 21.90 -5.69
N LYS A 29 12.51 22.96 -5.05
CA LYS A 29 11.31 22.89 -4.19
C LYS A 29 10.09 22.40 -4.97
N LYS A 30 9.89 22.86 -6.21
CA LYS A 30 8.77 22.44 -7.05
C LYS A 30 8.92 20.97 -7.50
N THR A 31 10.11 20.56 -7.91
CA THR A 31 10.40 19.15 -8.25
C THR A 31 10.23 18.23 -7.06
N PHE A 32 10.70 18.61 -5.87
CA PHE A 32 10.52 17.81 -4.66
C PHE A 32 9.03 17.62 -4.34
N ASN A 33 8.25 18.71 -4.34
CA ASN A 33 6.81 18.63 -4.11
C ASN A 33 6.08 17.77 -5.14
N HIS A 34 6.51 17.83 -6.41
CA HIS A 34 5.96 16.97 -7.45
C HIS A 34 6.27 15.50 -7.19
N LEU A 35 7.53 15.15 -6.95
CA LEU A 35 7.98 13.78 -6.66
C LEU A 35 7.29 13.20 -5.42
N TYR A 36 7.21 14.00 -4.35
CA TYR A 36 6.53 13.63 -3.12
C TYR A 36 5.05 13.30 -3.36
N LYS A 37 4.31 14.18 -4.05
CA LYS A 37 2.90 13.95 -4.39
C LYS A 37 2.72 12.71 -5.27
N THR A 38 3.61 12.48 -6.23
CA THR A 38 3.57 11.29 -7.09
C THR A 38 3.78 10.03 -6.27
N LYS A 39 4.76 10.02 -5.35
CA LYS A 39 5.00 8.89 -4.45
C LYS A 39 3.80 8.59 -3.55
N LEU A 40 3.18 9.62 -2.97
CA LEU A 40 1.96 9.47 -2.17
C LEU A 40 0.81 8.85 -2.98
N ARG A 41 0.61 9.27 -4.23
CA ARG A 41 -0.41 8.68 -5.11
C ARG A 41 -0.13 7.21 -5.40
N THR A 42 1.14 6.84 -5.62
CA THR A 42 1.54 5.44 -5.84
C THR A 42 1.26 4.59 -4.61
N LEU A 43 1.62 5.07 -3.42
CA LEU A 43 1.37 4.39 -2.16
C LEU A 43 -0.13 4.19 -1.92
N SER A 44 -0.93 5.24 -2.08
CA SER A 44 -2.39 5.14 -1.95
C SER A 44 -3.00 4.14 -2.93
N LYS A 45 -2.48 4.05 -4.17
CA LYS A 45 -2.91 3.03 -5.14
C LYS A 45 -2.53 1.62 -4.71
N GLN A 46 -1.36 1.43 -4.10
CA GLN A 46 -0.91 0.14 -3.58
C GLN A 46 -1.75 -0.29 -2.37
N GLU A 47 -2.02 0.61 -1.43
CA GLU A 47 -2.90 0.36 -0.29
C GLU A 47 -4.30 -0.06 -0.73
N LYS A 48 -4.92 0.69 -1.66
CA LYS A 48 -6.25 0.35 -2.20
C LYS A 48 -6.27 -1.05 -2.83
N LYS A 49 -5.21 -1.42 -3.56
CA LYS A 49 -5.09 -2.76 -4.14
C LYS A 49 -4.96 -3.84 -3.06
N ALA A 50 -4.17 -3.59 -2.02
CA ALA A 50 -4.01 -4.52 -0.90
C ALA A 50 -5.35 -4.72 -0.17
N ILE A 51 -6.09 -3.64 0.11
CA ILE A 51 -7.43 -3.70 0.72
C ILE A 51 -8.38 -4.55 -0.13
N ILE A 52 -8.44 -4.31 -1.45
CA ILE A 52 -9.31 -5.09 -2.35
C ILE A 52 -8.92 -6.56 -2.36
N TYR A 53 -7.61 -6.86 -2.40
CA TYR A 53 -7.10 -8.23 -2.35
C TYR A 53 -7.46 -8.93 -1.05
N ASP A 54 -7.33 -8.25 0.08
CA ASP A 54 -7.67 -8.79 1.39
C ASP A 54 -9.17 -9.07 1.53
N ILE A 55 -10.02 -8.22 0.95
CA ILE A 55 -11.47 -8.42 0.89
C ILE A 55 -11.79 -9.65 0.04
N SER A 56 -11.23 -9.77 -1.17
CA SER A 56 -11.51 -10.90 -2.05
C SER A 56 -11.00 -12.23 -1.48
N LEU A 57 -9.84 -12.20 -0.81
CA LEU A 57 -9.32 -13.34 -0.06
C LEU A 57 -10.29 -13.76 1.05
N PHE A 58 -10.87 -12.80 1.78
CA PHE A 58 -11.83 -13.07 2.85
C PHE A 58 -13.12 -13.70 2.31
N GLU A 59 -13.66 -13.20 1.20
CA GLU A 59 -14.82 -13.80 0.54
C GLU A 59 -14.54 -15.24 0.11
N THR A 60 -13.35 -15.49 -0.45
CA THR A 60 -12.90 -16.84 -0.84
C THR A 60 -12.84 -17.78 0.38
N ILE A 61 -12.31 -17.30 1.51
CA ILE A 61 -12.25 -18.06 2.76
C ILE A 61 -13.66 -18.39 3.27
N LYS A 62 -14.61 -17.44 3.21
CA LYS A 62 -16.01 -17.68 3.56
C LYS A 62 -16.66 -18.74 2.67
N GLN A 63 -16.44 -18.68 1.36
CA GLN A 63 -16.94 -19.68 0.42
C GLN A 63 -16.36 -21.07 0.71
N LYS A 64 -15.05 -21.17 0.96
CA LYS A 64 -14.41 -22.43 1.34
C LYS A 64 -15.00 -23.01 2.63
N LYS A 65 -15.28 -22.17 3.64
CA LYS A 65 -15.96 -22.60 4.87
C LYS A 65 -17.35 -23.18 4.60
N TYR A 66 -18.11 -22.56 3.70
CA TYR A 66 -19.43 -23.05 3.30
C TYR A 66 -19.34 -24.40 2.58
N ILE A 67 -18.44 -24.51 1.58
CA ILE A 67 -18.23 -25.75 0.83
C ILE A 67 -17.83 -26.89 1.76
N LEU A 68 -16.90 -26.65 2.69
CA LEU A 68 -16.49 -27.65 3.67
C LEU A 68 -17.67 -28.17 4.50
N ARG A 69 -18.61 -27.31 4.89
CA ARG A 69 -19.83 -27.72 5.63
C ARG A 69 -20.77 -28.59 4.80
N CYS A 70 -20.72 -28.51 3.48
CA CYS A 70 -21.54 -29.30 2.57
C CYS A 70 -20.91 -30.64 2.17
N LEU A 71 -19.69 -30.94 2.63
CA LEU A 71 -19.03 -32.21 2.35
C LEU A 71 -19.65 -33.36 3.14
N THR A 72 -19.48 -34.58 2.63
CA THR A 72 -19.80 -35.79 3.39
C THR A 72 -18.90 -35.89 4.65
N PRO A 73 -19.37 -36.50 5.74
CA PRO A 73 -18.65 -36.52 7.02
C PRO A 73 -17.21 -37.05 6.92
N GLN A 74 -16.97 -38.05 6.07
CA GLN A 74 -15.65 -38.64 5.85
C GLN A 74 -14.69 -37.64 5.18
N LYS A 75 -15.14 -36.97 4.12
CA LYS A 75 -14.36 -35.91 3.45
C LYS A 75 -14.16 -34.67 4.32
N TRP A 76 -15.11 -34.40 5.22
CA TRP A 76 -14.99 -33.30 6.17
C TRP A 76 -13.89 -33.56 7.20
N LEU A 77 -13.82 -34.78 7.75
CA LEU A 77 -12.77 -35.22 8.67
C LEU A 77 -11.37 -35.16 8.03
N GLU A 78 -11.24 -35.60 6.78
CA GLU A 78 -9.99 -35.49 6.01
C GLU A 78 -9.53 -34.03 5.86
N ASN A 79 -10.46 -33.08 5.81
CA ASN A 79 -10.18 -31.65 5.66
C ASN A 79 -10.22 -30.86 6.99
N TRP A 80 -10.17 -31.55 8.13
CA TRP A 80 -10.29 -30.93 9.45
C TRP A 80 -9.22 -29.87 9.73
N ASN A 81 -7.98 -30.11 9.32
CA ASN A 81 -6.88 -29.14 9.47
C ASN A 81 -7.14 -27.84 8.68
N VAL A 82 -7.72 -27.96 7.48
CA VAL A 82 -8.10 -26.82 6.64
C VAL A 82 -9.25 -26.03 7.28
N PHE A 83 -10.22 -26.73 7.87
CA PHE A 83 -11.32 -26.12 8.59
C PHE A 83 -10.85 -25.31 9.81
N ASN A 84 -9.91 -25.85 10.60
CA ASN A 84 -9.34 -25.16 11.76
C ASN A 84 -8.56 -23.91 11.32
N GLY A 85 -7.70 -24.01 10.30
CA GLY A 85 -6.97 -22.86 9.77
C GLY A 85 -7.89 -21.74 9.25
N ILE A 86 -8.99 -22.09 8.58
CA ILE A 86 -10.02 -21.12 8.14
C ILE A 86 -10.71 -20.47 9.34
N THR A 87 -11.00 -21.24 10.39
CA THR A 87 -11.70 -20.74 11.58
C THR A 87 -10.84 -19.78 12.38
N ASP A 88 -9.55 -20.08 12.52
CA ASP A 88 -8.58 -19.22 13.20
C ASP A 88 -8.36 -17.90 12.46
N GLU A 89 -8.26 -17.93 11.12
CA GLU A 89 -8.17 -16.72 10.30
C GLU A 89 -9.40 -15.83 10.42
N ILE A 90 -10.61 -16.41 10.44
CA ILE A 90 -11.85 -15.64 10.65
C ILE A 90 -11.85 -15.01 12.05
N ARG A 91 -11.45 -15.77 13.09
CA ARG A 91 -11.44 -15.30 14.47
C ARG A 91 -10.46 -14.14 14.69
N LYS A 92 -9.27 -14.20 14.10
CA LYS A 92 -8.28 -13.10 14.14
C LYS A 92 -8.86 -11.80 13.57
N ARG A 93 -9.62 -11.89 12.48
CA ARG A 93 -10.25 -10.74 11.81
C ARG A 93 -11.47 -10.19 12.55
N GLU A 94 -12.26 -11.05 13.20
CA GLU A 94 -13.36 -10.60 14.08
C GLU A 94 -12.84 -9.85 15.32
N LEU A 95 -11.71 -10.29 15.89
CA LEU A 95 -11.07 -9.60 17.01
C LEU A 95 -10.51 -8.23 16.62
N SER A 96 -9.95 -8.08 15.41
CA SER A 96 -9.46 -6.78 14.94
C SER A 96 -10.56 -5.76 14.69
N ILE A 97 -11.77 -6.20 14.31
CA ILE A 97 -12.93 -5.31 14.14
C ILE A 97 -13.39 -4.80 15.51
N LYS A 98 -13.50 -5.67 16.51
CA LYS A 98 -13.90 -5.28 17.87
C LYS A 98 -12.95 -4.28 18.52
N SER A 99 -11.64 -4.34 18.21
CA SER A 99 -10.67 -3.35 18.74
C SER A 99 -10.78 -1.95 18.11
N LEU A 100 -11.45 -1.81 16.96
CA LEU A 100 -11.66 -0.51 16.29
C LEU A 100 -12.89 0.22 16.84
N ASP A 101 -13.86 -0.48 17.41
CA ASP A 101 -15.11 0.08 17.95
C ASP A 101 -14.94 0.71 19.37
N PHE A 102 -13.73 0.67 19.95
CA PHE A 102 -13.43 1.20 21.29
C PHE A 102 -12.60 2.51 21.28
N ASN A 103 -12.42 3.16 20.13
CA ASN A 103 -11.84 4.51 19.99
C ASN A 103 -12.83 5.47 19.35
#